data_AF-A0A923UYK0-F1
#
_entry.id   AF-A0A923UYK0-F1
#
_cell.length_a   1.000
_cell.length_b   1.000
_cell.length_c   1.000
_cell.angle_alpha   90.00
_cell.angle_beta   90.00
_cell.angle_gamma   90.00
#
_symmetry.space_group_name_H-M   'P 1'
#
loop_
_entity.id
_entity.type
_entity.pdbx_description
1 polymer ?
#
loop_
_entity_poly.entity_id
_entity_poly.type
_entity_poly.pdbx_seq_one_letter_code
_entity_poly.pdbx_strand_id
1 'polypeptide(L)'
;MLDETAQQRILTVARTGNNSKQALGYFRLAVGLFYLSEIMVDKEIDFDTLHKQYNRFIGDQIGVGHSITSVLQFMSGEKVMAVIHSERFMHAFMDNFGVPFHHIPLMLLVNLEVSKKISKVPIDGPLHRWIMKQQERIAQHQPAPAEPPH
;
A
#
# COMPACT_ATOMS: atom_id res chain seq x y z
N MET A 1 -1.21 14.22 -14.80
CA MET A 1 -1.08 12.79 -15.15
C MET A 1 -0.21 12.17 -14.08
N LEU A 2 -0.44 10.93 -13.68
CA LEU A 2 0.41 10.26 -12.69
C LEU A 2 1.86 10.29 -13.20
N ASP A 3 2.82 10.62 -12.33
CA ASP A 3 4.24 10.70 -12.69
C ASP A 3 4.69 9.44 -13.43
N GLU A 4 5.29 9.60 -14.61
CA GLU A 4 5.75 8.51 -15.46
C GLU A 4 6.82 7.66 -14.75
N THR A 5 7.64 8.29 -13.90
CA THR A 5 8.64 7.58 -13.09
C THR A 5 7.96 6.66 -12.08
N ALA A 6 6.91 7.15 -11.41
CA ALA A 6 6.11 6.34 -10.49
C ALA A 6 5.41 5.18 -11.22
N GLN A 7 4.79 5.44 -12.38
CA GLN A 7 4.16 4.40 -13.20
C GLN A 7 5.16 3.29 -13.55
N GLN A 8 6.35 3.66 -14.03
CA GLN A 8 7.37 2.68 -14.42
C GLN A 8 7.88 1.87 -13.23
N ARG A 9 8.03 2.48 -12.06
CA ARG A 9 8.40 1.77 -10.81
C ARG A 9 7.32 0.78 -10.39
N ILE A 10 6.05 1.18 -10.43
CA ILE A 10 4.91 0.27 -10.15
C ILE A 10 4.95 -0.93 -11.09
N LEU A 11 5.12 -0.70 -12.40
CA LEU A 11 5.17 -1.77 -13.39
C LEU A 11 6.39 -2.67 -13.20
N THR A 12 7.53 -2.11 -12.81
CA THR A 12 8.75 -2.87 -12.50
C THR A 12 8.50 -3.81 -11.33
N VAL A 13 7.90 -3.33 -10.23
CA VAL A 13 7.51 -4.18 -9.09
C VAL A 13 6.54 -5.28 -9.53
N ALA A 14 5.49 -4.93 -10.29
CA ALA A 14 4.51 -5.89 -10.78
C ALA A 14 5.12 -7.03 -11.59
N ARG A 15 6.08 -6.71 -12.48
CA ARG A 15 6.77 -7.69 -13.34
C ARG A 15 7.65 -8.68 -12.59
N THR A 16 7.96 -8.46 -11.31
CA THR A 16 8.70 -9.42 -10.50
C THR A 16 7.88 -10.66 -10.10
N GLY A 17 6.55 -10.61 -10.24
CA GLY A 17 5.68 -11.75 -9.98
C GLY A 17 5.95 -12.92 -10.93
N ASN A 18 5.96 -14.17 -10.42
CA ASN A 18 6.26 -15.36 -11.23
C ASN A 18 5.14 -15.76 -12.20
N ASN A 19 3.94 -15.23 -12.01
CA ASN A 19 2.77 -15.53 -12.84
C ASN A 19 1.79 -14.35 -12.82
N SER A 20 0.80 -14.39 -13.71
CA SER A 20 -0.18 -13.30 -13.88
C SER A 20 -0.94 -12.98 -12.59
N LYS A 21 -1.22 -13.98 -11.74
CA LYS A 21 -1.91 -13.76 -10.46
C LYS A 21 -1.04 -12.99 -9.48
N GLN A 22 0.24 -13.35 -9.37
CA GLN A 22 1.21 -12.61 -8.55
C GLN A 22 1.44 -11.20 -9.10
N ALA A 23 1.68 -11.07 -10.40
CA ALA A 23 1.90 -9.79 -11.04
C ALA A 23 0.72 -8.82 -10.81
N LEU A 24 -0.52 -9.32 -10.91
CA LEU A 24 -1.71 -8.53 -10.62
C LEU A 24 -1.82 -8.14 -9.14
N GLY A 25 -1.51 -9.05 -8.22
CA GLY A 25 -1.49 -8.74 -6.79
C GLY A 25 -0.44 -7.70 -6.43
N TYR A 26 0.76 -7.83 -7.01
CA TYR A 26 1.88 -6.91 -6.82
C TYR A 26 1.55 -5.53 -7.39
N PHE A 27 0.97 -5.48 -8.59
CA PHE A 27 0.48 -4.25 -9.20
C PHE A 27 -0.52 -3.54 -8.28
N ARG A 28 -1.57 -4.24 -7.83
CA ARG A 28 -2.58 -3.64 -6.94
C ARG A 28 -1.98 -3.10 -5.66
N LEU A 29 -1.13 -3.89 -4.99
CA LEU A 29 -0.54 -3.43 -3.73
C LEU A 29 0.44 -2.26 -3.94
N ALA A 30 1.27 -2.29 -4.99
CA ALA A 30 2.19 -1.19 -5.29
C ALA A 30 1.45 0.11 -5.64
N VAL A 31 0.42 0.04 -6.48
CA VAL A 31 -0.45 1.19 -6.83
C VAL A 31 -1.06 1.78 -5.58
N GLY A 32 -1.67 0.96 -4.74
CA GLY A 32 -2.40 1.46 -3.59
C GLY A 32 -1.48 1.98 -2.48
N LEU A 33 -0.31 1.37 -2.25
CA LEU A 33 0.68 1.94 -1.33
C LEU A 33 1.20 3.29 -1.83
N PHE A 34 1.49 3.42 -3.13
CA PHE A 34 1.92 4.69 -3.69
C PHE A 34 0.81 5.76 -3.57
N TYR A 35 -0.43 5.41 -3.90
CA TYR A 35 -1.61 6.27 -3.72
C TYR A 35 -1.76 6.75 -2.27
N LEU A 36 -1.66 5.81 -1.30
CA LEU A 36 -1.74 6.14 0.11
C LEU A 36 -0.60 7.09 0.53
N SER A 37 0.61 6.87 0.00
CA SER A 37 1.74 7.76 0.28
C SER A 37 1.51 9.18 -0.21
N GLU A 38 0.87 9.38 -1.37
CA GLU A 38 0.57 10.72 -1.89
C GLU A 38 -0.50 11.42 -1.03
N ILE A 39 -1.53 10.68 -0.58
CA ILE A 39 -2.61 11.29 0.22
C ILE A 39 -2.23 11.53 1.69
N MET A 40 -1.17 10.89 2.17
CA MET A 40 -0.65 11.10 3.51
C MET A 40 0.28 12.31 3.62
N VAL A 41 0.63 12.96 2.51
CA VAL A 41 1.41 14.21 2.54
C VAL A 41 0.46 15.39 2.84
N ASP A 42 0.87 16.25 3.77
CA ASP A 42 0.11 17.37 4.35
C ASP A 42 -0.07 18.57 3.39
N LYS A 43 -0.52 18.28 2.16
CA LYS A 43 -0.82 19.27 1.11
C LYS A 43 -2.32 19.33 0.87
N GLU A 44 -2.80 20.45 0.33
CA GLU A 44 -4.15 20.50 -0.24
C GLU A 44 -4.21 19.57 -1.46
N ILE A 45 -4.93 18.45 -1.34
CA ILE A 45 -5.05 17.44 -2.38
C ILE A 45 -6.37 17.60 -3.12
N ASP A 46 -6.29 17.79 -4.43
CA ASP A 46 -7.43 17.60 -5.34
C ASP A 46 -7.65 16.09 -5.57
N PHE A 47 -8.49 15.50 -4.70
CA PHE A 47 -8.83 14.08 -4.77
C PHE A 47 -9.50 13.67 -6.08
N ASP A 48 -10.27 14.55 -6.72
CA ASP A 48 -10.96 14.24 -7.97
C ASP A 48 -9.96 14.07 -9.11
N THR A 49 -9.00 14.99 -9.20
CA THR A 49 -7.92 14.89 -10.18
C THR A 49 -7.04 13.67 -9.90
N LEU A 50 -6.68 13.42 -8.65
CA LEU A 50 -5.87 12.27 -8.25
C LEU A 50 -6.56 10.94 -8.62
N HIS A 51 -7.82 10.77 -8.21
CA HIS A 51 -8.63 9.59 -8.54
C HIS A 51 -8.69 9.33 -10.05
N LYS A 52 -8.94 10.37 -10.86
CA LYS A 52 -9.00 10.24 -12.32
C LYS A 52 -7.68 9.77 -12.92
N GLN A 53 -6.55 10.28 -12.43
CA GLN A 53 -5.23 9.88 -12.91
C GLN A 53 -4.94 8.41 -12.59
N TYR A 54 -5.20 7.97 -11.36
CA TYR A 54 -5.04 6.57 -10.97
C TYR A 54 -5.99 5.64 -11.70
N ASN A 55 -7.27 6.01 -11.83
CA ASN A 55 -8.25 5.19 -12.55
C ASN A 55 -7.89 5.01 -14.02
N ARG A 56 -7.35 6.06 -14.66
CA ARG A 56 -6.81 5.96 -16.03
C ARG A 56 -5.66 4.97 -16.09
N PHE A 57 -4.65 5.15 -15.24
CA PHE A 57 -3.48 4.26 -15.21
C PHE A 57 -3.88 2.81 -14.93
N ILE A 58 -4.74 2.56 -13.94
CA ILE A 58 -5.23 1.22 -13.61
C ILE A 58 -6.00 0.62 -14.79
N GLY A 59 -6.89 1.40 -15.43
CA GLY A 59 -7.64 0.96 -16.60
C GLY A 59 -6.75 0.60 -17.78
N ASP A 60 -5.71 1.40 -18.04
CA ASP A 60 -4.75 1.18 -19.13
C ASP A 60 -3.91 -0.09 -18.92
N GLN A 61 -3.63 -0.46 -17.67
CA GLN A 61 -2.77 -1.60 -17.35
C GLN A 61 -3.51 -2.93 -17.16
N ILE A 62 -4.68 -2.90 -16.51
CA ILE A 62 -5.39 -4.14 -16.13
C ILE A 62 -6.85 -4.20 -16.61
N GLY A 63 -7.32 -3.20 -17.37
CA GLY A 63 -8.60 -3.22 -18.06
C GLY A 63 -9.72 -2.41 -17.42
N VAL A 64 -10.71 -2.07 -18.24
CA VAL A 64 -11.92 -1.33 -17.86
C VAL A 64 -12.76 -2.15 -16.87
N GLY A 65 -12.98 -1.62 -15.67
CA GLY A 65 -13.59 -2.35 -14.55
C GLY A 65 -12.71 -2.39 -13.29
N HIS A 66 -11.46 -1.98 -13.41
CA HIS A 66 -10.59 -1.71 -12.27
C HIS A 66 -10.45 -0.22 -12.00
N SER A 67 -10.43 0.13 -10.72
CA SER A 67 -10.31 1.50 -10.21
C SER A 67 -9.47 1.52 -8.95
N ILE A 68 -9.06 2.72 -8.52
CA ILE A 68 -8.38 2.91 -7.24
C ILE A 68 -9.23 2.36 -6.09
N THR A 69 -10.56 2.53 -6.14
CA THR A 69 -11.48 1.93 -5.16
C THR A 69 -11.34 0.41 -5.10
N SER A 70 -11.30 -0.27 -6.25
CA SER A 70 -11.12 -1.74 -6.29
C SER A 70 -9.74 -2.18 -5.78
N VAL A 71 -8.71 -1.35 -5.97
CA VAL A 71 -7.36 -1.57 -5.44
C VAL A 71 -7.36 -1.45 -3.92
N LEU A 72 -7.96 -0.39 -3.37
CA LEU A 72 -8.07 -0.20 -1.92
C LEU A 72 -8.90 -1.31 -1.26
N GLN A 73 -9.97 -1.76 -1.91
CA GLN A 73 -10.75 -2.93 -1.49
C GLN A 73 -9.91 -4.22 -1.47
N PHE A 74 -9.07 -4.44 -2.49
CA PHE A 74 -8.14 -5.56 -2.51
C PHE A 74 -7.16 -5.49 -1.33
N MET A 75 -6.63 -4.30 -1.03
CA MET A 75 -5.70 -4.08 0.09
C MET A 75 -6.34 -4.27 1.46
N SER A 76 -7.66 -4.14 1.59
CA SER A 76 -8.40 -4.41 2.83
C SER A 76 -8.79 -5.88 2.99
N GLY A 77 -8.67 -6.69 1.94
CA GLY A 77 -9.12 -8.07 1.92
C GLY A 77 -8.01 -9.09 2.20
N GLU A 78 -8.39 -10.31 2.59
CA GLU A 78 -7.46 -11.40 2.90
C GLU A 78 -6.50 -11.75 1.76
N LYS A 79 -6.90 -11.53 0.50
CA LYS A 79 -6.06 -11.82 -0.68
C LYS A 79 -4.75 -11.04 -0.71
N VAL A 80 -4.68 -9.86 -0.07
CA VAL A 80 -3.45 -9.07 0.02
C VAL A 80 -2.36 -9.78 0.83
N MET A 81 -2.74 -10.70 1.74
CA MET A 81 -1.79 -11.41 2.60
C MET A 81 -0.77 -12.21 1.81
N ALA A 82 -1.17 -12.79 0.68
CA ALA A 82 -0.25 -13.52 -0.19
C ALA A 82 0.83 -12.61 -0.81
N VAL A 83 0.53 -11.31 -0.98
CA VAL A 83 1.47 -10.32 -1.50
C VAL A 83 2.37 -9.81 -0.38
N ILE A 84 1.80 -9.48 0.77
CA ILE A 84 2.54 -8.97 1.94
C ILE A 84 3.56 -9.99 2.46
N HIS A 85 3.22 -11.27 2.46
CA HIS A 85 4.14 -12.33 2.85
C HIS A 85 5.19 -12.67 1.78
N SER A 86 5.17 -12.00 0.63
CA SER A 86 6.12 -12.24 -0.43
C SER A 86 7.36 -11.36 -0.27
N GLU A 87 8.47 -11.95 0.16
CA GLU A 87 9.77 -11.26 0.26
C GLU A 87 10.15 -10.57 -1.06
N ARG A 88 9.85 -11.23 -2.19
CA ARG A 88 10.10 -10.67 -3.51
C ARG A 88 9.37 -9.35 -3.75
N PHE A 89 8.08 -9.29 -3.40
CA PHE A 89 7.33 -8.05 -3.51
C PHE A 89 7.94 -6.98 -2.60
N MET A 90 8.20 -7.34 -1.34
CA MET A 90 8.70 -6.39 -0.35
C MET A 90 10.05 -5.79 -0.77
N HIS A 91 11.01 -6.61 -1.21
CA HIS A 91 12.30 -6.13 -1.71
C HIS A 91 12.12 -5.26 -2.95
N ALA A 92 11.41 -5.74 -3.96
CA ALA A 92 11.21 -4.99 -5.19
C ALA A 92 10.55 -3.62 -4.94
N PHE A 93 9.55 -3.57 -4.05
CA PHE A 93 8.88 -2.33 -3.69
C PHE A 93 9.81 -1.37 -2.95
N MET A 94 10.53 -1.84 -1.94
CA MET A 94 11.46 -1.00 -1.18
C MET A 94 12.58 -0.45 -2.07
N ASP A 95 13.15 -1.28 -2.95
CA ASP A 95 14.24 -0.88 -3.86
C ASP A 95 13.78 0.18 -4.87
N ASN A 96 12.54 0.07 -5.37
CA ASN A 96 12.03 1.01 -6.38
C ASN A 96 11.49 2.32 -5.80
N PHE A 97 10.98 2.31 -4.57
CA PHE A 97 10.32 3.48 -3.97
C PHE A 97 11.12 4.11 -2.82
N GLY A 98 12.18 3.47 -2.33
CA GLY A 98 12.95 3.96 -1.20
C GLY A 98 12.14 4.07 0.10
N VAL A 99 11.00 3.36 0.18
CA VAL A 99 10.09 3.41 1.31
C VAL A 99 10.57 2.43 2.37
N PRO A 100 10.86 2.87 3.61
CA PRO A 100 11.18 1.96 4.70
C PRO A 100 10.03 1.00 4.99
N PHE A 101 10.35 -0.27 5.29
CA PHE A 101 9.36 -1.31 5.60
C PHE A 101 8.33 -0.86 6.65
N HIS A 102 8.74 -0.11 7.67
CA HIS A 102 7.88 0.31 8.78
C HIS A 102 6.73 1.25 8.36
N HIS A 103 6.81 1.90 7.19
CA HIS A 103 5.71 2.70 6.65
C HIS A 103 4.60 1.86 6.01
N ILE A 104 4.89 0.63 5.55
CA ILE A 104 3.90 -0.23 4.87
C ILE A 104 2.76 -0.64 5.82
N PRO A 105 3.01 -1.14 7.05
CA PRO A 105 1.94 -1.43 8.00
C PRO A 105 1.08 -0.20 8.34
N LEU A 106 1.68 0.99 8.43
CA LEU A 106 0.97 2.23 8.71
C LEU A 106 0.01 2.60 7.58
N MET A 107 0.46 2.56 6.33
CA MET A 107 -0.39 2.82 5.16
C MET A 107 -1.56 1.82 5.10
N LEU A 108 -1.29 0.53 5.32
CA LEU A 108 -2.34 -0.50 5.34
C LEU A 108 -3.35 -0.28 6.47
N LEU A 109 -2.90 0.18 7.64
CA LEU A 109 -3.78 0.52 8.75
C LEU A 109 -4.70 1.70 8.40
N VAL A 110 -4.16 2.76 7.79
CA VAL A 110 -4.95 3.90 7.30
C VAL A 110 -6.04 3.43 6.34
N ASN A 111 -5.69 2.58 5.37
CA ASN A 111 -6.66 2.03 4.42
C ASN A 111 -7.77 1.21 5.10
N LEU A 112 -7.42 0.42 6.12
CA LEU A 112 -8.39 -0.35 6.90
C LEU A 112 -9.32 0.54 7.72
N GLU A 113 -8.81 1.57 8.38
CA GLU A 113 -9.61 2.53 9.15
C GLU A 113 -10.60 3.30 8.25
N VAL A 114 -10.18 3.69 7.05
CA VAL A 114 -11.09 4.27 6.05
C VAL A 114 -12.13 3.26 5.61
N SER A 115 -11.73 2.02 5.32
CA SER A 115 -12.64 0.95 4.91
C SER A 115 -13.70 0.65 5.98
N LYS A 116 -13.33 0.66 7.25
CA LYS A 116 -14.25 0.53 8.40
C LYS A 116 -15.23 1.69 8.49
N LYS A 117 -14.76 2.94 8.36
CA LYS A 117 -15.64 4.12 8.39
C LYS A 117 -16.73 4.04 7.32
N ILE A 118 -16.38 3.52 6.13
CA ILE A 118 -17.31 3.37 5.00
C ILE A 118 -18.25 2.18 5.21
N SER A 119 -17.70 1.00 5.52
CA SER A 119 -18.46 -0.26 5.59
C SER A 119 -19.22 -0.48 6.91
N LYS A 120 -18.82 0.22 7.98
CA LYS A 120 -19.22 -0.02 9.38
C LYS A 120 -18.87 -1.42 9.90
N VAL A 121 -18.06 -2.20 9.18
CA VAL A 121 -17.61 -3.53 9.59
C VAL A 121 -16.35 -3.40 10.46
N PRO A 122 -16.23 -4.13 11.58
CA PRO A 122 -15.02 -4.15 12.38
C PRO A 122 -13.79 -4.56 11.59
N ILE A 123 -12.65 -3.94 11.91
CA ILE A 123 -11.33 -4.33 11.38
C ILE A 123 -10.85 -5.50 12.23
N ASP A 124 -11.32 -6.70 11.92
CA ASP A 124 -10.76 -7.92 12.47
C ASP A 124 -10.44 -8.88 11.31
N GLY A 125 -9.27 -9.52 11.39
CA GLY A 125 -8.81 -10.42 10.35
C GLY A 125 -7.29 -10.58 10.26
N PRO A 126 -6.83 -11.43 9.33
CA PRO A 126 -5.42 -11.75 9.18
C PRO A 126 -4.53 -10.53 8.93
N LEU A 127 -5.02 -9.56 8.13
CA LEU A 127 -4.28 -8.34 7.83
C LEU A 127 -4.11 -7.45 9.07
N HIS A 128 -5.19 -7.20 9.81
CA HIS A 128 -5.13 -6.39 11.03
C HIS A 128 -4.18 -7.01 12.06
N ARG A 129 -4.28 -8.32 12.30
CA ARG A 129 -3.37 -9.04 13.20
C ARG A 129 -1.91 -8.97 12.73
N TRP A 130 -1.67 -9.08 11.43
CA TRP A 130 -0.32 -8.92 10.88
C TRP A 130 0.22 -7.51 11.13
N ILE A 131 -0.58 -6.46 10.89
CA ILE A 131 -0.19 -5.06 11.12
C ILE A 131 0.18 -4.84 12.59
N MET A 132 -0.69 -5.25 13.53
CA MET A 132 -0.44 -5.10 14.97
C MET A 132 0.88 -5.76 15.38
N LYS A 133 1.14 -6.98 14.88
CA LYS A 133 2.41 -7.67 15.11
C LYS A 133 3.63 -6.92 14.57
N GLN A 134 3.51 -6.24 13.42
CA GLN A 134 4.61 -5.43 12.91
C GLN A 134 4.83 -4.17 13.76
N GLN A 135 3.76 -3.52 14.21
CA GLN A 135 3.87 -2.34 15.07
C GLN A 135 4.53 -2.66 16.42
N GLU A 136 4.17 -3.79 17.03
CA GLU A 136 4.83 -4.29 18.25
C GLU A 136 6.33 -4.52 18.03
N ARG A 137 6.72 -5.15 16.92
CA ARG A 137 8.15 -5.35 16.58
C ARG A 137 8.86 -4.02 16.39
N ILE A 138 8.25 -3.06 15.69
CA ILE A 138 8.85 -1.73 15.46
C ILE A 138 9.05 -1.01 16.80
N ALA A 139 8.05 -1.04 17.69
CA ALA A 139 8.14 -0.44 19.02
C ALA A 139 9.23 -1.09 19.89
N GLN A 140 9.41 -2.41 19.81
CA GLN A 140 10.45 -3.14 20.55
C GLN A 140 11.87 -2.85 20.08
N HIS A 141 12.05 -2.41 18.83
CA HIS A 141 13.38 -2.12 18.25
C HIS A 141 13.69 -0.62 18.20
N GLN A 142 12.84 0.25 18.76
CA GLN A 142 13.18 1.66 18.98
C GLN A 142 14.00 1.79 20.27
N PRO A 143 15.20 2.41 20.24
CA PRO A 143 15.93 2.69 21.46
C PRO A 143 15.13 3.63 22.36
N ALA A 144 15.17 3.40 23.67
CA ALA A 144 14.55 4.29 24.64
C ALA A 144 15.02 5.74 24.41
N PRO A 145 14.12 6.75 24.54
CA PRO A 145 14.54 8.14 24.44
C PRO A 145 15.66 8.39 25.46
N ALA A 146 16.76 8.99 25.01
CA ALA A 146 17.88 9.33 25.88
C ALA A 146 17.36 10.18 27.05
N GLU A 147 17.67 9.77 28.29
CA GLU A 147 17.35 10.56 29.47
C GLU A 147 17.96 11.96 29.30
N PRO A 148 17.19 13.04 29.55
CA PRO A 148 17.73 14.38 29.50
C PRO A 148 18.85 14.50 30.56
N PRO A 149 19.96 15.19 30.25
CA PRO A 149 21.03 15.38 31.21
C PRO A 149 20.49 16.16 32.42
N HIS A 150 20.78 15.63 33.62
CA HIS A 150 20.48 16.23 34.92
C HIS A 150 21.17 17.58 35.13
#